data_AF-A0A4V4HAV9-F1
#
_entry.id   AF-A0A4V4HAV9-F1
#
_cell.length_a   1.000
_cell.length_b   1.000
_cell.length_c   1.000
_cell.angle_alpha   90.00
_cell.angle_beta   90.00
_cell.angle_gamma   90.00
#
_symmetry.space_group_name_H-M   'P 1'
#
loop_
_entity.id
_entity.type
_entity.pdbx_description
1 polymer ?
#
loop_
_entity_poly.entity_id
_entity_poly.type
_entity_poly.pdbx_seq_one_letter_code
_entity_poly.pdbx_strand_id
1 'polypeptide(L)' 'GHPLRFRRSMGMGRHVFQNLVQDLSKCGLCGSRYVTAEERVAIFLRLVIYGTGQREAQERFQRSADTIS' A
#
# COMPACT_ATOMS: atom_id res chain seq x y z
N GLY A 1 8.08 -5.29 -13.20
CA GLY A 1 8.28 -5.55 -11.76
C GLY A 1 8.32 -7.05 -11.50
N HIS A 2 9.39 -7.56 -10.88
CA HIS A 2 9.55 -8.99 -10.65
C HIS A 2 8.55 -9.51 -9.60
N PRO A 3 7.77 -10.58 -9.85
CA PRO A 3 6.75 -11.10 -8.92
C PRO A 3 7.30 -11.38 -7.51
N LEU A 4 8.53 -11.90 -7.42
CA LEU A 4 9.22 -12.13 -6.14
C LEU A 4 9.50 -10.83 -5.36
N ARG A 5 9.80 -9.71 -6.03
CA ARG A 5 10.05 -8.42 -5.35
C ARG A 5 8.77 -7.84 -4.77
N PHE A 6 7.65 -8.02 -5.46
CA PHE A 6 6.34 -7.63 -4.97
C PHE A 6 5.96 -8.44 -3.72
N ARG A 7 6.07 -9.78 -3.82
CA ARG A 7 5.80 -10.69 -2.70
C ARG A 7 6.69 -10.43 -1.49
N ARG A 8 7.99 -10.17 -1.71
CA ARG A 8 8.93 -9.79 -0.64
C ARG A 8 8.67 -8.41 -0.03
N SER A 9 7.96 -7.51 -0.72
CA SER A 9 7.72 -6.14 -0.25
C SER A 9 6.37 -5.93 0.41
N MET A 10 5.41 -6.81 0.12
CA MET A 10 4.00 -6.69 0.52
C MET A 10 3.52 -7.91 1.31
N GLY A 11 4.39 -8.89 1.57
CA GLY A 11 4.05 -10.15 2.23
C GLY A 11 3.14 -11.10 1.44
N MET A 12 2.61 -10.69 0.28
CA MET A 12 1.59 -11.44 -0.46
C MET A 12 1.81 -11.43 -1.99
N GLY A 13 1.17 -12.38 -2.69
CA GLY A 13 1.19 -12.43 -4.15
C GLY A 13 0.50 -11.21 -4.79
N ARG A 14 0.93 -10.83 -6.00
CA ARG A 14 0.32 -9.70 -6.74
C ARG A 14 -1.19 -9.86 -6.94
N HIS A 15 -1.63 -11.07 -7.26
CA HIS A 15 -3.06 -11.37 -7.44
C HIS A 15 -3.85 -11.20 -6.13
N VAL A 16 -3.28 -11.62 -4.98
CA VAL A 16 -3.89 -11.43 -3.66
C VAL A 16 -4.05 -9.94 -3.35
N PHE A 17 -3.00 -9.16 -3.62
CA PHE A 17 -3.06 -7.71 -3.43
C PHE A 17 -4.12 -7.04 -4.31
N GLN A 18 -4.21 -7.43 -5.58
CA GLN A 18 -5.22 -6.86 -6.50
C GLN A 18 -6.64 -7.21 -6.05
N ASN A 19 -6.88 -8.44 -5.60
CA ASN A 19 -8.17 -8.84 -5.04
C ASN A 19 -8.50 -8.01 -3.79
N LEU A 20 -7.54 -7.82 -2.88
CA LEU A 20 -7.73 -7.01 -1.69
C LEU A 20 -8.09 -5.56 -2.02
N VAL A 21 -7.40 -4.95 -2.99
CA VAL A 21 -7.73 -3.58 -3.45
C VAL A 21 -9.15 -3.54 -4.03
N GLN A 22 -9.52 -4.51 -4.87
CA GLN A 22 -10.86 -4.56 -5.45
C GLN A 22 -11.95 -4.69 -4.38
N ASP A 23 -11.75 -5.56 -3.40
CA ASP A 23 -12.74 -5.77 -2.33
C ASP A 23 -12.85 -4.54 -1.43
N LEU A 24 -11.72 -3.90 -1.09
CA LEU A 24 -11.75 -2.63 -0.35
C LEU A 24 -12.40 -1.51 -1.16
N SER A 25 -12.19 -1.45 -2.48
CA SER A 25 -12.87 -0.48 -3.34
C SER A 25 -14.37 -0.70 -3.40
N LYS A 26 -14.85 -1.96 -3.38
CA LYS A 26 -16.29 -2.26 -3.24
C LYS A 26 -16.84 -1.82 -1.88
N CYS A 27 -16.02 -1.84 -0.83
CA CYS A 27 -16.36 -1.31 0.49
C CYS A 27 -16.29 0.24 0.58
N GLY A 28 -15.99 0.94 -0.52
CA GLY A 28 -15.93 2.40 -0.57
C GLY A 28 -14.52 2.99 -0.49
N LEU A 29 -13.47 2.18 -0.58
CA LEU A 29 -12.10 2.70 -0.67
C LEU A 29 -11.87 3.36 -2.03
N CYS A 30 -11.83 4.69 -2.01
CA CYS A 30 -11.50 5.51 -3.17
C CYS A 30 -10.09 6.10 -3.04
N GLY A 31 -9.40 6.20 -4.18
CA GLY A 31 -8.22 7.03 -4.29
C GLY A 31 -8.55 8.51 -4.01
N SER A 32 -7.56 9.27 -3.55
CA SER A 32 -7.64 10.74 -3.55
C SER A 32 -7.10 11.29 -4.86
N ARG A 33 -7.18 12.61 -5.05
CA ARG A 33 -6.55 13.33 -6.18
C ARG A 33 -5.06 13.01 -6.34
N TYR A 34 -4.39 12.62 -5.26
CA TYR A 34 -2.95 12.43 -5.23
C TYR A 34 -2.53 10.99 -5.00
N VAL A 35 -3.38 10.12 -4.43
CA VAL A 35 -3.00 8.74 -4.04
C VAL A 35 -4.04 7.75 -4.52
N THR A 36 -3.62 6.74 -5.27
CA THR A 36 -4.55 5.70 -5.76
C THR A 36 -4.99 4.79 -4.61
N ALA A 37 -6.13 4.12 -4.76
CA ALA A 37 -6.58 3.11 -3.79
C ALA A 37 -5.52 2.01 -3.59
N GLU A 38 -4.88 1.58 -4.68
CA GLU A 38 -3.75 0.64 -4.64
C GLU A 38 -2.60 1.16 -3.76
N GLU A 39 -2.22 2.42 -3.93
CA GLU A 39 -1.10 3.02 -3.21
C GLU A 39 -1.41 3.18 -1.71
N ARG A 40 -2.66 3.52 -1.35
CA ARG A 40 -3.13 3.55 0.05
C ARG A 40 -3.04 2.18 0.72
N VAL A 41 -3.53 1.13 0.04
CA VAL A 41 -3.45 -0.25 0.54
C VAL A 41 -2.00 -0.70 0.66
N ALA A 42 -1.14 -0.30 -0.29
CA ALA A 42 0.28 -0.61 -0.24
C ALA A 42 1.00 0.03 0.95
N ILE A 43 0.70 1.30 1.23
CA ILE A 43 1.22 2.03 2.40
C ILE A 43 0.76 1.34 3.69
N PHE A 44 -0.54 1.06 3.82
CA PHE A 44 -1.10 0.40 5.01
C PHE A 44 -0.44 -0.97 5.26
N LEU A 45 -0.37 -1.82 4.25
CA LEU A 45 0.27 -3.14 4.38
C LEU A 45 1.74 -3.02 4.74
N ARG A 46 2.44 -2.00 4.23
CA ARG A 46 3.84 -1.77 4.57
C ARG A 46 4.00 -1.43 6.05
N LEU A 47 3.16 -0.54 6.58
CA LEU A 47 3.15 -0.17 8.00
C LEU A 47 2.85 -1.38 8.89
N VAL A 48 1.83 -2.18 8.55
CA VAL A 48 1.38 -3.30 9.37
C VAL A 48 2.32 -4.51 9.31
N ILE A 49 2.81 -4.88 8.11
CA ILE A 49 3.62 -6.09 7.94
C ILE A 49 5.05 -5.91 8.45
N TYR A 50 5.62 -4.72 8.28
CA TYR A 50 7.02 -4.49 8.62
C TYR A 50 7.21 -3.68 9.90
N GLY A 51 6.12 -3.19 10.52
CA GLY A 51 6.20 -2.32 11.71
C GLY A 51 7.01 -1.04 11.45
N THR A 52 7.16 -0.65 10.18
CA THR A 52 8.03 0.46 9.79
C THR A 52 7.38 1.76 10.22
N GLY A 53 8.13 2.60 10.93
CA GLY A 53 7.64 3.90 11.36
C GLY A 53 7.27 4.80 10.17
N GLN A 54 6.41 5.79 10.44
CA GLN A 54 5.87 6.73 9.46
C GLN A 54 6.95 7.33 8.53
N ARG A 55 8.16 7.56 9.06
CA ARG A 55 9.31 8.13 8.34
C ARG A 55 9.82 7.24 7.20
N GLU A 56 9.89 5.93 7.42
CA GLU A 56 10.35 4.98 6.39
C GLU A 56 9.30 4.79 5.29
N ALA A 57 8.02 4.83 5.64
CA ALA A 57 6.93 4.84 4.67
C ALA A 57 6.92 6.12 3.82
N GLN A 58 7.14 7.29 4.45
CA GLN A 58 7.28 8.56 3.72
C GLN A 58 8.42 8.51 2.70
N GLU A 59 9.62 8.05 3.10
CA GLU A 59 10.78 7.94 2.22
C GLU A 59 10.54 6.97 1.05
N ARG A 60 9.91 5.83 1.33
CA ARG A 60 9.71 4.78 0.34
C ARG A 60 8.63 5.08 -0.69
N PHE A 61 7.57 5.77 -0.28
CA PHE A 61 6.47 6.16 -1.16
C PHE A 61 6.58 7.61 -1.65
N GLN A 62 7.60 8.35 -1.19
CA GLN A 62 7.81 9.78 -1.49
C GLN A 62 6.57 10.64 -1.17
N ARG A 63 5.89 10.32 -0.06
CA ARG A 63 4.66 11.00 0.37
C ARG A 63 4.85 11.74 1.68
N SER A 64 4.03 12.77 1.91
CA SER A 64 4.01 13.55 3.14
C SER A 64 3.45 12.76 4.32
N ALA A 65 3.78 13.21 5.54
CA ALA A 65 3.29 12.62 6.79
C ALA A 65 1.77 12.52 6.85
N ASP A 66 1.05 13.58 6.43
CA ASP A 66 -0.41 13.63 6.36
C ASP A 66 -1.04 12.59 5.43
N THR A 67 -0.28 12.12 4.44
CA THR A 67 -0.76 11.10 3.49
C THR A 67 -0.57 9.68 4.03
N ILE A 68 0.39 9.50 4.94
CA ILE A 68 0.75 8.22 5.56
C ILE A 68 -0.03 8.00 6.87
N SER A 69 -0.49 9.08 7.53
CA SER A 69 -1.23 9.08 8.79
C SER A 69 -2.68 8.63 8.66
#